data_AF-A0A948Z764-F1
#
_entry.id   AF-A0A948Z764-F1
#
_cell.length_a   1.000
_cell.length_b   1.000
_cell.length_c   1.000
_cell.angle_alpha   90.00
_cell.angle_beta   90.00
_cell.angle_gamma   90.00
#
_symmetry.space_group_name_H-M   'P 1'
#
loop_
_entity.id
_entity.type
_entity.pdbx_description
1 polymer ?
#
loop_
_entity_poly.entity_id
_entity_poly.type
_entity_poly.pdbx_seq_one_letter_code
_entity_poly.pdbx_strand_id
1 'polypeptide(L)'
;MIGRPTVMTTETLARLKGAFLMGLSDREACIYANIGSQTLYDYQKKNPEFSEQKEEYKTNPILLAKKTIFNALEKGDIRISQWYLERKARNEFSIRKELKMRPTDDELNKLCDDLERESNFSEIVGFKELQQVMNGVPTMP
;
A
#
# COMPACT_ATOMS: atom_id res chain seq x y z
N MET A 1 49.14 -1.23 -30.47
CA MET A 1 48.08 -0.31 -30.01
C MET A 1 47.59 -0.78 -28.65
N ILE A 2 47.95 -0.10 -27.56
CA ILE A 2 47.36 -0.38 -26.25
C ILE A 2 46.02 0.36 -26.22
N GLY A 3 44.93 -0.38 -26.35
CA GLY A 3 43.57 0.16 -26.29
C GLY A 3 43.29 0.77 -24.92
N ARG A 4 42.42 1.79 -24.88
CA ARG A 4 41.94 2.45 -23.66
C ARG A 4 41.58 1.39 -22.61
N PRO A 5 42.14 1.45 -21.39
CA PRO A 5 41.82 0.49 -20.34
C PRO A 5 40.30 0.38 -20.17
N THR A 6 39.76 -0.83 -20.29
CA THR A 6 38.34 -1.07 -20.10
C THR A 6 37.99 -0.88 -18.63
N VAL A 7 37.13 0.09 -18.35
CA VAL A 7 36.61 0.41 -17.00
C VAL A 7 35.94 -0.81 -16.34
N MET A 8 35.41 -1.74 -17.16
CA MET A 8 34.88 -3.03 -16.73
C MET A 8 36.01 -4.06 -16.56
N THR A 9 36.68 -4.01 -15.42
CA THR A 9 37.60 -5.07 -14.96
C THR A 9 36.84 -6.14 -14.18
N THR A 10 37.47 -7.30 -13.94
CA THR A 10 36.91 -8.35 -13.08
C THR A 10 36.59 -7.83 -11.67
N GLU A 11 37.38 -6.90 -11.16
CA GLU A 11 37.14 -6.24 -9.87
C GLU A 11 35.86 -5.38 -9.89
N THR A 12 35.67 -4.57 -10.94
CA THR A 12 34.46 -3.77 -11.13
C THR A 12 33.21 -4.66 -11.18
N LEU A 13 33.28 -5.78 -11.90
CA LEU A 13 32.18 -6.75 -11.98
C LEU A 13 31.89 -7.40 -10.63
N ALA A 14 32.91 -7.74 -9.86
CA ALA A 14 32.75 -8.29 -8.51
C ALA A 14 32.08 -7.26 -7.57
N ARG A 15 32.47 -5.99 -7.64
CA ARG A 15 31.84 -4.90 -6.86
C ARG A 15 30.38 -4.69 -7.25
N LEU A 16 30.08 -4.68 -8.55
CA LEU A 16 28.70 -4.59 -9.06
C LEU A 16 27.86 -5.77 -8.60
N LYS A 17 28.36 -7.00 -8.72
CA LYS A 17 27.67 -8.20 -8.23
C LYS A 17 27.40 -8.11 -6.73
N GLY A 18 28.39 -7.71 -5.94
CA GLY A 18 28.23 -7.48 -4.51
C GLY A 18 27.13 -6.46 -4.21
N ALA A 19 27.08 -5.35 -4.95
CA ALA A 19 26.04 -4.35 -4.80
C ALA A 19 24.64 -4.91 -5.13
N PHE A 20 24.49 -5.62 -6.24
CA PHE A 20 23.19 -6.19 -6.62
C PHE A 20 22.72 -7.27 -5.64
N LEU A 21 23.63 -8.07 -5.07
CA LEU A 21 23.30 -9.03 -4.02
C LEU A 21 22.79 -8.37 -2.73
N MET A 22 23.13 -7.10 -2.49
CA MET A 22 22.56 -6.30 -1.39
C MET A 22 21.20 -5.67 -1.75
N GLY A 23 20.75 -5.79 -3.00
CA GLY A 23 19.50 -5.20 -3.48
C GLY A 23 19.62 -3.74 -3.95
N LEU A 24 20.85 -3.25 -4.17
CA LEU A 24 21.08 -1.89 -4.63
C LEU A 24 20.54 -1.69 -6.06
N SER A 25 20.04 -0.49 -6.34
CA SER A 25 19.64 -0.08 -7.68
C SER A 25 20.84 0.07 -8.62
N ASP A 26 20.60 0.10 -9.93
CA ASP A 26 21.67 0.24 -10.93
C ASP A 26 22.52 1.50 -10.71
N ARG A 27 21.90 2.61 -10.26
CA ARG A 27 22.60 3.85 -9.94
C ARG A 27 23.50 3.70 -8.71
N GLU A 28 22.98 3.10 -7.64
CA GLU A 28 23.73 2.89 -6.41
C GLU A 28 24.87 1.88 -6.61
N ALA A 29 24.64 0.83 -7.40
CA ALA A 29 25.67 -0.13 -7.79
C ALA A 29 26.79 0.54 -8.61
N CYS A 30 26.45 1.48 -9.51
CA CYS A 30 27.45 2.27 -10.23
C CYS A 30 28.29 3.14 -9.29
N ILE A 31 27.66 3.79 -8.31
CA ILE A 31 28.36 4.57 -7.28
C ILE A 31 29.28 3.65 -6.46
N TYR A 32 28.77 2.50 -6.02
CA TYR A 32 29.52 1.51 -5.25
C TYR A 32 30.73 0.95 -6.00
N ALA A 33 30.58 0.68 -7.30
CA ALA A 33 31.66 0.20 -8.16
C ALA A 33 32.53 1.32 -8.75
N ASN A 34 32.23 2.59 -8.43
CA ASN A 34 32.90 3.79 -8.94
C ASN A 34 32.95 3.84 -10.48
N ILE A 35 31.81 3.59 -11.13
CA ILE A 35 31.65 3.68 -12.59
C ILE A 35 30.50 4.61 -12.98
N GLY A 36 30.50 5.07 -14.23
CA GLY A 36 29.36 5.79 -14.79
C GLY A 36 28.22 4.85 -15.21
N SER A 37 26.96 5.29 -15.08
CA SER A 37 25.79 4.52 -15.51
C SER A 37 25.85 4.09 -16.98
N GLN A 38 26.38 4.95 -17.86
CA GLN A 38 26.55 4.63 -19.27
C GLN A 38 27.44 3.41 -19.48
N THR A 39 28.52 3.28 -18.70
CA THR A 39 29.44 2.14 -18.76
C THR A 39 28.74 0.83 -18.41
N LEU A 40 27.84 0.86 -17.42
CA LEU A 40 27.02 -0.30 -17.05
C LEU A 40 26.05 -0.69 -18.19
N TYR A 41 25.33 0.28 -18.76
CA TYR A 41 24.38 0.02 -19.85
C TYR A 41 25.07 -0.48 -21.12
N ASP A 42 26.22 0.09 -21.47
CA ASP A 42 27.01 -0.36 -22.63
C ASP A 42 27.52 -1.79 -22.42
N TYR A 43 27.87 -2.15 -21.19
CA TYR A 43 28.27 -3.52 -20.85
C TYR A 43 27.08 -4.49 -20.93
N GLN A 44 25.91 -4.11 -20.40
CA GLN A 44 24.68 -4.91 -20.48
C GLN A 44 24.22 -5.17 -21.92
N LYS A 45 24.32 -4.17 -22.80
CA LYS A 45 24.01 -4.34 -24.23
C LYS A 45 24.90 -5.37 -24.93
N LYS A 46 26.16 -5.45 -24.52
CA LYS A 46 27.14 -6.41 -25.06
C LYS A 46 27.06 -7.78 -24.38
N ASN A 47 26.51 -7.85 -23.17
CA ASN A 47 26.45 -9.05 -22.34
C ASN A 47 25.02 -9.20 -21.78
N PRO A 48 24.06 -9.65 -22.59
CA PRO A 48 22.66 -9.79 -22.15
C PRO A 48 22.50 -10.72 -20.95
N GLU A 49 23.29 -11.80 -20.87
CA GLU A 49 23.32 -12.73 -19.72
C GLU A 49 23.61 -12.03 -18.39
N PHE A 50 24.45 -10.99 -18.40
CA PHE A 50 24.73 -10.21 -17.19
C PHE A 50 23.49 -9.46 -16.69
N SER A 51 22.59 -9.06 -17.59
CA SER A 51 21.35 -8.38 -17.22
C SER A 51 20.39 -9.33 -16.51
N GLU A 52 20.30 -10.58 -16.98
CA GLU A 52 19.51 -11.63 -16.32
C GLU A 52 20.08 -11.97 -14.94
N GLN A 53 21.38 -12.25 -14.86
CA GLN A 53 22.07 -12.51 -13.58
C GLN A 53 21.92 -11.37 -12.57
N LYS A 54 21.97 -10.12 -13.04
CA LYS A 54 21.76 -8.94 -12.19
C LYS A 54 20.39 -8.96 -11.53
N GLU A 55 19.34 -9.29 -12.27
CA GLU A 55 17.99 -9.36 -11.72
C GLU A 55 17.85 -10.52 -10.74
N GLU A 56 18.49 -11.67 -11.00
CA GLU A 56 18.59 -12.75 -10.01
C GLU A 56 19.28 -12.30 -8.72
N TYR A 57 20.41 -11.59 -8.82
CA TYR A 57 21.14 -11.11 -7.64
C TYR A 57 20.30 -10.18 -6.77
N LYS A 58 19.46 -9.34 -7.37
CA LYS A 58 18.54 -8.45 -6.64
C LYS A 58 17.48 -9.20 -5.83
N THR A 59 17.22 -10.48 -6.12
CA THR A 59 16.32 -11.30 -5.29
C THR A 59 16.97 -11.75 -3.98
N ASN A 60 18.29 -11.67 -3.85
CA ASN A 60 19.04 -12.19 -2.71
C ASN A 60 18.63 -11.60 -1.35
N PRO A 61 18.36 -10.29 -1.18
CA PRO A 61 17.88 -9.75 0.09
C PRO A 61 16.56 -10.38 0.55
N ILE A 62 15.67 -10.69 -0.40
CA ILE A 62 14.40 -11.37 -0.11
C ILE A 62 14.68 -12.81 0.34
N LEU A 63 15.61 -13.52 -0.32
CA LEU A 63 16.02 -14.86 0.10
C LEU A 63 16.65 -14.85 1.49
N LEU A 64 17.50 -13.86 1.77
CA LEU A 64 18.12 -13.69 3.08
C LEU A 64 17.05 -13.41 4.14
N ALA A 65 16.08 -12.54 3.88
CA ALA A 65 14.97 -12.28 4.78
C ALA A 65 14.13 -13.54 5.05
N LYS A 66 13.81 -14.32 4.01
CA LYS A 66 13.12 -15.62 4.14
C LYS A 66 13.92 -16.57 5.03
N LYS A 67 15.24 -16.67 4.83
CA LYS A 67 16.13 -17.50 5.64
C LYS A 67 16.17 -17.03 7.10
N THR A 68 16.23 -15.73 7.34
CA THR A 68 16.19 -15.16 8.70
C THR A 68 14.88 -15.50 9.41
N ILE A 69 13.74 -15.37 8.73
CA ILE A 69 12.44 -15.77 9.27
C ILE A 69 12.46 -17.27 9.58
N PHE A 70 12.88 -18.11 8.64
CA PHE A 70 12.96 -19.55 8.83
C PHE A 70 13.82 -19.94 10.05
N ASN A 71 15.01 -19.36 10.18
CA ASN A 71 15.90 -19.61 11.32
C ASN A 71 15.27 -19.14 12.66
N ALA A 72 14.47 -18.08 12.65
CA ALA A 72 13.76 -17.63 13.85
C ALA A 72 12.61 -18.59 14.22
N LEU A 73 11.95 -19.19 13.22
CA LEU A 73 10.96 -20.26 13.42
C LEU A 73 11.62 -21.50 14.04
N GLU A 74 12.77 -21.94 13.53
CA GLU A 74 13.52 -23.08 14.08
C GLU A 74 13.94 -22.85 15.54
N LYS A 75 14.25 -21.62 15.90
CA LYS A 75 14.57 -21.23 17.29
C LYS A 75 13.35 -21.16 18.21
N GLY A 76 12.14 -21.32 17.67
CA GLY A 76 10.90 -21.28 18.45
C GLY A 76 10.46 -19.87 18.83
N ASP A 77 10.81 -18.84 18.06
CA ASP A 77 10.29 -17.49 18.31
C ASP A 77 8.77 -17.46 18.03
N ILE A 78 7.98 -17.45 19.11
CA ILE A 78 6.53 -17.49 19.07
C ILE A 78 5.98 -16.28 18.30
N ARG A 79 6.57 -15.09 18.46
CA ARG A 79 6.06 -13.87 17.81
C ARG A 79 6.27 -13.93 16.31
N ILE A 80 7.46 -14.35 15.86
CA ILE A 80 7.74 -14.54 14.44
C ILE A 80 6.86 -15.66 13.86
N SER A 81 6.61 -16.73 14.62
CA SER A 81 5.74 -17.83 14.21
C SER A 81 4.30 -17.39 13.99
N GLN A 82 3.74 -16.63 14.94
CA GLN A 82 2.40 -16.04 14.81
C GLN A 82 2.33 -15.11 13.61
N TRP A 83 3.27 -14.16 13.50
CA TRP A 83 3.34 -13.22 12.39
C TRP A 83 3.45 -13.91 11.02
N TYR A 84 4.21 -15.00 10.93
CA TYR A 84 4.35 -15.77 9.71
C TYR A 84 3.05 -16.50 9.33
N LEU A 85 2.39 -17.14 10.28
CA LEU A 85 1.11 -17.84 10.08
C LEU A 85 -0.02 -16.88 9.66
N GLU A 86 -0.14 -15.73 10.33
CA GLU A 86 -1.14 -14.70 9.98
C GLU A 86 -1.04 -14.25 8.51
N ARG A 87 0.17 -14.23 7.95
CA ARG A 87 0.44 -13.76 6.58
C ARG A 87 0.40 -14.88 5.55
N LYS A 88 0.88 -16.08 5.88
CA LYS A 88 0.96 -17.22 4.95
C LYS A 88 -0.28 -18.11 4.96
N ALA A 89 -0.90 -18.27 6.13
CA ALA A 89 -2.13 -19.04 6.33
C ALA A 89 -3.27 -18.10 6.74
N ARG A 90 -3.42 -16.99 6.02
CA ARG A 90 -4.38 -15.91 6.31
C ARG A 90 -5.81 -16.43 6.48
N ASN A 91 -6.22 -17.45 5.74
CA ASN A 91 -7.58 -17.98 5.84
C ASN A 91 -7.90 -18.61 7.20
N GLU A 92 -6.89 -19.18 7.85
CA GLU A 92 -7.00 -19.87 9.14
C GLU A 92 -6.66 -18.92 10.31
N PHE A 93 -5.65 -18.08 10.14
CA PHE A 93 -5.06 -17.30 11.24
C PHE A 93 -5.26 -15.78 11.12
N SER A 94 -5.96 -15.28 10.09
CA SER A 94 -6.26 -13.85 10.03
C SER A 94 -7.27 -13.46 11.10
N ILE A 95 -6.98 -12.35 11.77
CA ILE A 95 -7.96 -11.67 12.63
C ILE A 95 -9.12 -11.21 11.74
N ARG A 96 -10.30 -11.80 11.94
CA ARG A 96 -11.53 -11.34 11.29
C ARG A 96 -12.04 -10.13 12.05
N LYS A 97 -12.13 -8.99 11.37
CA LYS A 97 -12.84 -7.83 11.91
C LYS A 97 -14.31 -8.00 11.53
N GLU A 98 -15.17 -8.23 12.52
CA GLU A 98 -16.61 -8.10 12.31
C GLU A 98 -16.93 -6.62 12.09
N LEU A 99 -17.15 -6.26 10.82
CA LEU A 99 -17.72 -4.99 10.47
C LEU A 99 -19.23 -5.10 10.74
N LYS A 100 -19.72 -4.41 11.77
CA LYS A 100 -21.17 -4.18 11.91
C LYS A 100 -21.62 -3.40 10.68
N MET A 101 -22.30 -4.08 9.77
CA MET A 101 -22.87 -3.45 8.58
C MET A 101 -24.01 -2.50 8.96
N ARG A 102 -24.32 -1.62 7.99
CA ARG A 102 -25.21 -0.45 8.07
C ARG A 102 -26.57 -0.73 8.74
N PRO A 103 -27.22 0.32 9.28
CA PRO A 103 -28.57 0.21 9.82
C PRO A 103 -29.49 -0.52 8.84
N THR A 104 -30.27 -1.42 9.40
CA THR A 104 -31.24 -2.28 8.71
C THR A 104 -32.25 -1.41 7.95
N ASP A 105 -32.86 -1.91 6.88
CA ASP A 105 -33.86 -1.15 6.13
C ASP A 105 -34.99 -0.64 7.03
N ASP A 106 -35.34 -1.39 8.08
CA ASP A 106 -36.29 -0.97 9.12
C ASP A 106 -35.82 0.25 9.93
N GLU A 107 -34.52 0.33 10.22
CA GLU A 107 -33.92 1.47 10.93
C GLU A 107 -33.82 2.71 10.02
N LEU A 108 -33.58 2.50 8.73
CA LEU A 108 -33.59 3.58 7.73
C LEU A 108 -35.02 4.11 7.50
N ASN A 109 -36.00 3.22 7.37
CA ASN A 109 -37.41 3.59 7.20
C ASN A 109 -37.92 4.36 8.41
N LYS A 110 -37.60 3.92 9.62
CA LYS A 110 -37.96 4.64 10.85
C LYS A 110 -37.34 6.06 10.89
N LEU A 111 -36.09 6.20 10.46
CA LEU A 111 -35.43 7.51 10.41
C LEU A 111 -36.08 8.44 9.37
N CYS A 112 -36.47 7.90 8.21
CA CYS A 112 -37.21 8.64 7.19
C CYS A 112 -38.59 9.08 7.70
N ASP A 113 -39.33 8.18 8.35
CA ASP A 113 -40.64 8.48 8.94
C ASP A 113 -40.56 9.57 10.02
N ASP A 114 -39.48 9.55 10.82
CA ASP A 114 -39.24 10.55 11.85
C ASP A 114 -38.92 11.93 11.23
N LEU A 115 -38.11 12.00 10.16
CA LEU A 115 -37.79 13.23 9.44
C LEU A 115 -39.00 13.82 8.68
N GLU A 116 -39.84 12.98 8.11
CA GLU A 116 -41.08 13.42 7.43
C GLU A 116 -42.09 13.99 8.42
N ARG A 117 -42.18 13.41 9.63
CA ARG A 117 -43.01 13.96 10.72
C ARG A 117 -42.54 15.32 11.19
N GLU A 118 -41.24 15.54 11.32
CA GLU A 118 -40.68 16.85 11.69
C GLU A 118 -40.93 17.92 10.62
N SER A 119 -40.77 17.54 9.35
CA SER A 119 -41.02 18.43 8.20
C SER A 119 -42.49 18.86 8.13
N ASN A 120 -43.42 17.91 8.21
CA ASN A 120 -44.86 18.20 8.23
C ASN A 120 -45.30 19.00 9.45
N PHE A 121 -44.70 18.77 10.62
CA PHE A 121 -45.00 19.53 11.82
C PHE A 121 -44.62 21.01 11.66
N SER A 122 -43.46 21.29 11.05
CA SER A 122 -43.00 22.66 10.77
C SER A 122 -43.93 23.42 9.82
N GLU A 123 -44.44 22.74 8.77
CA GLU A 123 -45.41 23.34 7.84
C GLU A 123 -46.73 23.66 8.52
N ILE A 124 -47.26 22.72 9.33
CA ILE A 124 -48.53 22.91 10.05
C ILE A 124 -48.45 24.07 11.05
N VAL A 125 -47.31 24.23 11.74
CA VAL A 125 -47.09 25.36 12.66
C VAL A 125 -47.04 26.68 11.88
N GLY A 126 -46.29 26.74 10.77
CA GLY A 126 -46.23 27.94 9.93
C GLY A 126 -47.58 28.35 9.32
N PHE A 127 -48.41 27.38 8.91
CA PHE A 127 -49.77 27.66 8.42
C PHE A 127 -50.70 28.20 9.51
N LYS A 128 -50.59 27.69 10.75
CA LYS A 128 -51.37 28.20 11.89
C LYS A 128 -50.99 29.64 12.24
N GLU A 129 -49.70 29.97 12.23
CA GLU A 129 -49.23 31.33 12.45
C GLU A 129 -49.75 32.30 11.38
N LEU A 130 -49.73 31.91 10.10
CA LEU A 130 -50.26 32.72 9.00
C LEU A 130 -51.78 32.93 9.08
N GLN A 131 -52.55 31.89 9.42
CA GLN A 131 -54.00 32.03 9.62
C GLN A 131 -54.34 32.95 10.80
N GLN A 132 -53.56 32.91 11.87
CA GLN A 132 -53.76 33.79 13.02
C GLN A 132 -53.50 35.27 12.67
N VAL A 133 -52.54 35.54 11.79
CA VAL A 133 -52.28 36.89 11.25
C VAL A 133 -53.43 37.34 10.33
N MET A 134 -53.91 36.48 9.43
CA MET A 134 -55.01 36.83 8.51
C MET A 134 -56.35 37.05 9.24
N ASN A 135 -56.65 36.24 10.26
CA ASN A 135 -57.87 36.39 11.07
C ASN A 135 -57.79 37.57 12.06
N GLY A 136 -56.59 38.13 12.26
CA GLY A 136 -56.36 39.33 13.08
C GLY A 136 -56.49 40.63 12.30
N VAL A 137 -56.77 40.61 10.99
CA VAL A 137 -57.01 41.82 10.19
C VAL A 137 -58.50 42.19 10.30
N PRO A 138 -58.88 43.24 11.05
CA PRO A 138 -60.27 43.66 11.12
C PRO A 138 -60.70 44.20 9.76
N THR A 139 -61.65 43.54 9.12
CA THR A 139 -62.31 44.06 7.92
C THR A 139 -63.10 45.30 8.31
N MET A 140 -62.64 46.48 7.90
CA MET A 140 -63.39 47.71 8.09
C MET A 140 -64.70 47.67 7.28
N PRO A 141 -65.80 48.21 7.85
CA PRO A 141 -67.16 48.04 7.36
C PRO A 141 -67.44 48.75 6.03
#